data_AF-A9GWY4-F1
#
_entry.id   AF-A9GWY4-F1
#
_cell.length_a   1.000
_cell.length_b   1.000
_cell.length_c   1.000
_cell.angle_alpha   90.00
_cell.angle_beta   90.00
_cell.angle_gamma   90.00
#
_symmetry.space_group_name_H-M   'P 1'
#
loop_
_entity.id
_entity.type
_entity.pdbx_description
1 polymer ?
#
loop_
_entity_poly.entity_id
_entity_poly.type
_entity_poly.pdbx_seq_one_letter_code
_entity_poly.pdbx_strand_id
1 'polypeptide(L)'
;MKARTIHAPVLAAVTALSGPAAAAVPVTITHQGRLFDSVGQPIDDTLDVVFAFYDAPDAPVPVWSELHTITFDQGYFSVDLGELAPVDKPVFDGAARYLGITVGDDPEMVPRAKIASVPYALQASNVAGDITPNSISIGGRLVIDSSGVWVGDPIGLQGAPGPAGPPGAAGPAGPSGPAGPPGAAGPPGAPGAEGPQGPPGVLSSTYVSGAGAAPQKSLQFLAAPATVSVTASGQRVVVVSNKALGAASTPADQLHLWICSQQLSPLGELSPEGTGVYAVQVPAHTRVTMGLSAALSPPPGQYNVGLCGKSDSPFWTNNDYSYTSAVVSMQ
;
A
#
# COMPACT_ATOMS: atom_id res chain seq x y z
N MET A 1 67.96 -50.05 22.20
CA MET A 1 67.47 -49.08 21.20
C MET A 1 66.23 -49.66 20.53
N LYS A 2 65.04 -49.11 20.81
CA LYS A 2 63.79 -49.44 20.11
C LYS A 2 63.25 -48.12 19.54
N ALA A 3 63.14 -48.06 18.21
CA ALA A 3 62.76 -46.87 17.46
C ALA A 3 61.28 -46.52 17.67
N ARG A 4 60.99 -45.23 17.89
CA ARG A 4 59.65 -44.65 17.94
C ARG A 4 59.22 -44.25 16.53
N THR A 5 58.05 -44.70 16.08
CA THR A 5 57.42 -44.27 14.82
C THR A 5 56.16 -43.47 15.16
N ILE A 6 56.16 -42.17 14.82
CA ILE A 6 55.05 -41.24 15.04
C ILE A 6 54.11 -41.34 13.84
N HIS A 7 52.83 -41.66 14.06
CA HIS A 7 51.77 -41.52 13.05
C HIS A 7 51.01 -40.22 13.33
N ALA A 8 51.05 -39.29 12.38
CA ALA A 8 50.22 -38.08 12.38
C ALA A 8 48.88 -38.38 11.67
N PRO A 9 47.70 -38.07 12.26
CA PRO A 9 46.46 -38.20 11.54
C PRO A 9 46.28 -37.00 10.58
N VAL A 10 45.92 -37.34 9.35
CA VAL A 10 45.60 -36.41 8.25
C VAL A 10 44.32 -35.65 8.58
N LEU A 11 44.40 -34.32 8.60
CA LEU A 11 43.25 -33.43 8.72
C LEU A 11 42.60 -33.30 7.33
N ALA A 12 41.46 -33.96 7.12
CA ALA A 12 40.64 -33.78 5.92
C ALA A 12 39.91 -32.43 6.01
N ALA A 13 40.30 -31.48 5.17
CA ALA A 13 39.59 -30.23 5.01
C ALA A 13 38.27 -30.47 4.26
N VAL A 14 37.14 -30.40 4.97
CA VAL A 14 35.81 -30.33 4.37
C VAL A 14 35.60 -28.90 3.89
N THR A 15 35.76 -28.66 2.60
CA THR A 15 35.32 -27.42 1.95
C THR A 15 33.79 -27.42 1.90
N ALA A 16 33.15 -26.72 2.84
CA ALA A 16 31.73 -26.41 2.75
C ALA A 16 31.53 -25.45 1.56
N LEU A 17 30.92 -25.97 0.49
CA LEU A 17 30.38 -25.15 -0.59
C LEU A 17 29.18 -24.38 -0.02
N SER A 18 29.39 -23.11 0.31
CA SER A 18 28.30 -22.17 0.58
C SER A 18 27.53 -21.91 -0.71
N GLY A 19 26.38 -22.56 -0.85
CA GLY A 19 25.40 -22.20 -1.87
C GLY A 19 24.86 -20.78 -1.63
N PRO A 20 24.40 -20.07 -2.66
CA PRO A 20 23.75 -18.78 -2.47
C PRO A 20 22.49 -18.99 -1.64
N ALA A 21 22.43 -18.37 -0.46
CA ALA A 21 21.20 -18.25 0.29
C ALA A 21 20.27 -17.31 -0.51
N ALA A 22 19.31 -17.89 -1.23
CA ALA A 22 18.21 -17.11 -1.77
C ALA A 22 17.43 -16.54 -0.57
N ALA A 23 17.45 -15.22 -0.40
CA ALA A 23 16.59 -14.56 0.57
C ALA A 23 15.14 -14.82 0.15
N ALA A 24 14.46 -15.74 0.85
CA ALA A 24 13.03 -15.92 0.67
C ALA A 24 12.35 -14.60 1.05
N VAL A 25 11.45 -14.11 0.19
CA VAL A 25 10.60 -12.96 0.53
C VAL A 25 9.79 -13.36 1.78
N PRO A 26 9.91 -12.66 2.92
CA PRO A 26 9.09 -12.96 4.08
C PRO A 26 7.62 -12.84 3.71
N VAL A 27 6.87 -13.93 3.87
CA VAL A 27 5.43 -13.99 3.56
C VAL A 27 4.62 -13.61 4.80
N THR A 28 4.98 -12.48 5.42
CA THR A 28 4.35 -11.99 6.64
C THR A 28 3.34 -10.88 6.34
N ILE A 29 2.34 -10.76 7.20
CA ILE A 29 1.32 -9.71 7.15
C ILE A 29 1.45 -8.86 8.40
N THR A 30 1.90 -7.62 8.25
CA THR A 30 1.90 -6.66 9.36
C THR A 30 0.47 -6.30 9.74
N HIS A 31 0.12 -6.53 11.00
CA HIS A 31 -1.14 -6.12 11.60
C HIS A 31 -0.88 -5.12 12.73
N GLN A 32 -1.61 -4.02 12.71
CA GLN A 32 -1.47 -2.93 13.67
C GLN A 32 -2.85 -2.55 14.20
N GLY A 33 -2.89 -2.15 15.46
CA GLY A 33 -4.13 -1.76 16.08
C GLY A 33 -3.94 -1.01 17.38
N ARG A 34 -5.07 -0.67 17.99
CA ARG A 34 -5.13 -0.10 19.32
C ARG A 34 -6.19 -0.81 20.15
N LEU A 35 -5.82 -1.31 21.32
CA LEU A 35 -6.68 -2.01 22.25
C LEU A 35 -7.09 -1.09 23.39
N PHE A 36 -8.38 -1.11 23.71
CA PHE A 36 -8.97 -0.41 24.84
C PHE A 36 -9.73 -1.41 25.70
N ASP A 37 -9.77 -1.15 27.00
CA ASP A 37 -10.63 -1.89 27.91
C ASP A 37 -12.12 -1.50 27.77
N SER A 38 -12.98 -2.16 28.57
CA SER A 38 -14.42 -1.91 28.58
C SER A 38 -14.83 -0.49 29.03
N VAL A 39 -13.94 0.27 29.67
CA VAL A 39 -14.17 1.65 30.10
C VAL A 39 -13.50 2.67 29.15
N GLY A 40 -12.94 2.20 28.04
CA GLY A 40 -12.32 3.02 27.00
C GLY A 40 -10.92 3.53 27.36
N GLN A 41 -10.27 2.95 28.37
CA GLN A 41 -8.87 3.25 28.67
C GLN A 41 -7.97 2.38 27.78
N PRO A 42 -6.90 2.97 27.21
CA PRO A 42 -5.94 2.18 26.45
C PRO A 42 -5.23 1.17 27.34
N ILE A 43 -5.04 -0.05 26.85
CA ILE A 43 -4.29 -1.09 27.55
C ILE A 43 -2.78 -0.78 27.51
N ASP A 44 -2.11 -0.83 28.64
CA ASP A 44 -0.66 -0.58 28.78
C ASP A 44 -0.02 -1.74 29.54
N ASP A 45 -0.09 -2.94 28.95
CA ASP A 45 0.31 -4.22 29.55
C ASP A 45 0.84 -5.19 28.49
N THR A 46 1.39 -6.33 28.89
CA THR A 46 1.77 -7.43 27.99
C THR A 46 0.75 -8.55 28.08
N LEU A 47 0.07 -8.82 26.95
CA LEU A 47 -1.00 -9.82 26.87
C LEU A 47 -0.74 -10.80 25.74
N ASP A 48 -1.19 -12.02 25.94
CA ASP A 48 -1.27 -13.04 24.89
C ASP A 48 -2.46 -12.74 23.98
N VAL A 49 -2.21 -12.73 22.67
CA VAL A 49 -3.20 -12.41 21.64
C VAL A 49 -3.19 -13.49 20.58
N VAL A 50 -4.35 -14.11 20.36
CA VAL A 50 -4.56 -15.07 19.28
C VAL A 50 -5.15 -14.34 18.09
N PHE A 51 -4.46 -14.39 16.96
CA PHE A 51 -4.98 -13.98 15.66
C PHE A 51 -5.43 -15.21 14.89
N ALA A 52 -6.61 -15.14 14.29
CA ALA A 52 -7.17 -16.27 13.56
C ALA A 52 -7.86 -15.83 12.27
N PHE A 53 -7.75 -16.64 11.22
CA PHE A 53 -8.46 -16.44 9.96
C PHE A 53 -9.58 -17.46 9.80
N TYR A 54 -10.71 -17.00 9.30
CA TYR A 54 -11.92 -17.81 9.11
C TYR A 54 -12.49 -17.65 7.70
N ASP A 55 -13.18 -18.69 7.22
CA ASP A 55 -13.87 -18.69 5.93
C ASP A 55 -15.19 -17.88 5.95
N ALA A 56 -15.80 -17.72 7.12
CA ALA A 56 -17.06 -16.98 7.31
C ALA A 56 -17.05 -16.18 8.63
N PRO A 57 -17.89 -15.14 8.76
CA PRO A 57 -17.94 -14.31 9.97
C PRO A 57 -18.24 -15.10 11.25
N ASP A 58 -19.00 -16.17 11.13
CA ASP A 58 -19.52 -17.02 12.20
C ASP A 58 -18.96 -18.45 12.17
N ALA A 59 -17.94 -18.72 11.35
CA ALA A 59 -17.33 -20.04 11.27
C ALA A 59 -16.76 -20.47 12.64
N PRO A 60 -17.03 -21.71 13.11
CA PRO A 60 -16.65 -22.15 14.45
C PRO A 60 -15.17 -22.55 14.57
N VAL A 61 -14.51 -22.80 13.43
CA VAL A 61 -13.12 -23.28 13.38
C VAL A 61 -12.33 -22.37 12.45
N PRO A 62 -11.15 -21.86 12.89
CA PRO A 62 -10.30 -21.08 12.03
C PRO A 62 -9.56 -21.96 11.03
N VAL A 63 -9.32 -21.42 9.83
CA VAL A 63 -8.45 -22.05 8.82
C VAL A 63 -6.96 -21.87 9.15
N TRP A 64 -6.65 -20.88 9.99
CA TRP A 64 -5.31 -20.54 10.42
C TRP A 64 -5.35 -19.76 11.73
N SER A 65 -4.36 -19.95 12.60
CA SER A 65 -4.22 -19.16 13.82
C SER A 65 -2.77 -19.08 14.30
N GLU A 66 -2.43 -17.96 14.94
CA GLU A 66 -1.17 -17.75 15.66
C GLU A 66 -1.42 -17.13 17.03
N LEU A 67 -0.59 -17.50 18.00
CA LEU A 67 -0.54 -16.90 19.33
C LEU A 67 0.71 -16.02 19.43
N HIS A 68 0.52 -14.77 19.80
CA HIS A 68 1.58 -13.78 20.01
C HIS A 68 1.50 -13.21 21.42
N THR A 69 2.64 -13.06 22.08
CA THR A 69 2.74 -12.29 23.32
C THR A 69 3.11 -10.85 22.96
N ILE A 70 2.18 -9.92 23.17
CA ILE A 70 2.28 -8.53 22.70
C ILE A 70 2.34 -7.57 23.89
N THR A 71 3.35 -6.72 23.92
CA THR A 71 3.39 -5.56 24.81
C THR A 71 2.67 -4.39 24.15
N PHE A 72 1.58 -3.94 24.79
CA PHE A 72 0.81 -2.77 24.38
C PHE A 72 1.40 -1.52 25.03
N ASP A 73 1.54 -0.46 24.24
CA ASP A 73 2.00 0.86 24.69
C ASP A 73 0.89 1.86 24.44
N GLN A 74 0.22 2.33 25.49
CA GLN A 74 -0.97 3.19 25.38
C GLN A 74 -2.03 2.63 24.41
N GLY A 75 -2.19 1.31 24.44
CA GLY A 75 -3.11 0.51 23.65
C GLY A 75 -2.54 0.10 22.30
N TYR A 76 -1.47 0.72 21.81
CA TYR A 76 -0.95 0.45 20.47
C TYR A 76 -0.15 -0.84 20.40
N PHE A 77 -0.26 -1.53 19.26
CA PHE A 77 0.59 -2.68 18.94
C PHE A 77 0.86 -2.78 17.43
N SER A 78 1.94 -3.49 17.10
CA SER A 78 2.29 -3.92 15.74
C SER A 78 2.84 -5.33 15.81
N VAL A 79 2.32 -6.23 14.97
CA VAL A 79 2.73 -7.64 14.92
C VAL A 79 2.82 -8.10 13.48
N ASP A 80 3.80 -8.93 13.16
CA ASP A 80 3.91 -9.59 11.86
C ASP A 80 3.32 -11.00 11.94
N LEU A 81 2.17 -11.20 11.29
CA LEU A 81 1.49 -12.49 11.21
C LEU A 81 2.16 -13.36 10.15
N GLY A 82 2.29 -14.66 10.41
CA GLY A 82 2.93 -15.61 9.50
C GLY A 82 4.38 -15.95 9.84
N GLU A 83 4.94 -15.34 10.90
CA GLU A 83 6.27 -15.69 11.40
C GLU A 83 6.30 -17.02 12.16
N LEU A 84 5.21 -17.35 12.86
CA LEU A 84 5.13 -18.54 13.72
C LEU A 84 4.45 -19.72 13.01
N ALA A 85 3.49 -19.42 12.13
CA ALA A 85 2.75 -20.34 11.28
C ALA A 85 2.59 -19.70 9.88
N PRO A 86 3.32 -20.18 8.86
CA PRO A 86 3.33 -19.56 7.54
C PRO A 86 1.92 -19.32 6.98
N VAL A 87 1.70 -18.11 6.48
CA VAL A 87 0.47 -17.74 5.76
C VAL A 87 0.66 -18.07 4.29
N ASP A 88 0.14 -19.21 3.87
CA ASP A 88 0.35 -19.75 2.53
C ASP A 88 -0.95 -19.74 1.68
N LYS A 89 -0.84 -20.28 0.47
CA LYS A 89 -1.93 -20.29 -0.52
C LYS A 89 -3.21 -21.00 -0.03
N PRO A 90 -3.16 -22.13 0.71
CA PRO A 90 -4.33 -22.67 1.40
C PRO A 90 -5.06 -21.67 2.29
N VAL A 91 -4.34 -20.79 2.98
CA VAL A 91 -4.95 -19.75 3.84
C VAL A 91 -5.57 -18.64 3.00
N PHE A 92 -4.89 -18.16 1.96
CA PHE A 92 -5.42 -17.15 1.03
C PHE A 92 -5.52 -17.71 -0.40
N ASP A 93 -6.65 -18.33 -0.70
CA ASP A 93 -6.96 -18.96 -2.00
C ASP A 93 -7.73 -18.04 -2.97
N GLY A 94 -7.99 -16.80 -2.56
CA GLY A 94 -8.80 -15.82 -3.29
C GLY A 94 -10.25 -15.71 -2.81
N ALA A 95 -10.72 -16.58 -1.92
CA ALA A 95 -11.99 -16.39 -1.23
C ALA A 95 -11.88 -15.37 -0.08
N ALA A 96 -13.02 -14.89 0.40
CA ALA A 96 -13.06 -13.96 1.52
C ALA A 96 -12.51 -14.63 2.79
N ARG A 97 -11.77 -13.85 3.58
CA ARG A 97 -11.30 -14.24 4.91
C ARG A 97 -11.72 -13.21 5.95
N TYR A 98 -11.90 -13.68 7.17
CA TYR A 98 -12.29 -12.88 8.32
C TYR A 98 -11.25 -13.03 9.42
N LEU A 99 -10.76 -11.91 9.94
CA LEU A 99 -9.84 -11.85 11.06
C LEU A 99 -10.62 -11.87 12.38
N GLY A 100 -10.35 -12.88 13.19
CA GLY A 100 -10.70 -12.94 14.60
C GLY A 100 -9.49 -12.61 15.48
N ILE A 101 -9.76 -11.97 16.61
CA ILE A 101 -8.76 -11.56 17.59
C ILE A 101 -9.29 -11.96 18.96
N THR A 102 -8.51 -12.73 19.71
CA THR A 102 -8.80 -13.11 21.10
C THR A 102 -7.67 -12.59 21.97
N VAL A 103 -7.98 -11.90 23.06
CA VAL A 103 -6.98 -11.30 23.95
C VAL A 103 -7.08 -11.96 25.33
N GLY A 104 -6.00 -12.60 25.77
CA GLY A 104 -5.98 -13.35 27.03
C GLY A 104 -7.11 -14.36 27.11
N ASP A 105 -7.87 -14.29 28.22
CA ASP A 105 -9.01 -15.17 28.50
C ASP A 105 -10.36 -14.59 28.04
N ASP A 106 -10.36 -13.42 27.38
CA ASP A 106 -11.60 -12.80 26.93
C ASP A 106 -12.23 -13.59 25.77
N PRO A 107 -13.57 -13.52 25.60
CA PRO A 107 -14.20 -14.03 24.39
C PRO A 107 -13.64 -13.36 23.13
N GLU A 108 -13.55 -14.11 22.02
CA GLU A 108 -13.09 -13.57 20.74
C GLU A 108 -13.89 -12.31 20.35
N MET A 109 -13.18 -11.28 19.90
CA MET A 109 -13.78 -10.01 19.51
C MET A 109 -14.74 -10.20 18.34
N VAL A 110 -15.96 -9.67 18.49
CA VAL A 110 -17.02 -9.69 17.47
C VAL A 110 -17.52 -8.28 17.15
N PRO A 111 -17.91 -7.99 15.89
CA PRO A 111 -17.84 -8.87 14.73
C PRO A 111 -16.42 -9.02 14.19
N ARG A 112 -16.11 -10.19 13.60
CA ARG A 112 -14.83 -10.42 12.92
C ARG A 112 -14.65 -9.45 11.76
N ALA A 113 -13.43 -8.93 11.60
CA ALA A 113 -13.11 -7.98 10.55
C ALA A 113 -12.91 -8.71 9.21
N LYS A 114 -13.61 -8.28 8.16
CA LYS A 114 -13.39 -8.83 6.81
C LYS A 114 -12.04 -8.36 6.28
N ILE A 115 -11.22 -9.30 5.80
CA ILE A 115 -9.96 -9.00 5.12
C ILE A 115 -10.27 -8.67 3.66
N ALA A 116 -9.84 -7.49 3.23
CA ALA A 116 -10.04 -7.00 1.87
C ALA A 116 -8.70 -6.79 1.16
N SER A 117 -8.70 -6.94 -0.15
CA SER A 117 -7.54 -6.61 -0.98
C SER A 117 -7.23 -5.12 -0.91
N VAL A 118 -5.94 -4.77 -0.89
CA VAL A 118 -5.51 -3.38 -1.07
C VAL A 118 -5.71 -2.91 -2.51
N PRO A 119 -5.99 -1.62 -2.78
CA PRO A 119 -6.34 -1.15 -4.13
C PRO A 119 -5.32 -1.49 -5.22
N TYR A 120 -4.01 -1.45 -4.92
CA TYR A 120 -2.97 -1.85 -5.88
C TYR A 120 -2.91 -3.37 -6.11
N ALA A 121 -3.28 -4.19 -5.12
CA ALA A 121 -3.31 -5.64 -5.28
C ALA A 121 -4.47 -6.10 -6.18
N LEU A 122 -5.54 -5.31 -6.32
CA LEU A 122 -6.64 -5.63 -7.25
C LEU A 122 -6.17 -5.69 -8.72
N GLN A 123 -5.11 -4.95 -9.07
CA GLN A 123 -4.52 -5.01 -10.41
C GLN A 123 -3.83 -6.36 -10.69
N ALA A 124 -3.49 -7.14 -9.67
CA ALA A 124 -2.89 -8.46 -9.85
C ALA A 124 -3.88 -9.49 -10.44
N SER A 125 -5.18 -9.16 -10.58
CA SER A 125 -6.13 -10.02 -11.29
C SER A 125 -5.77 -10.21 -12.77
N ASN A 126 -5.03 -9.27 -13.37
CA ASN A 126 -4.47 -9.40 -14.70
C ASN A 126 -3.16 -8.60 -14.77
N VAL A 127 -2.02 -9.28 -14.90
CA VAL A 127 -0.73 -8.60 -14.87
C VAL A 127 -0.56 -7.75 -16.12
N ALA A 128 -0.25 -6.46 -15.94
CA ALA A 128 0.12 -5.56 -17.02
C ALA A 128 1.65 -5.51 -17.13
N GLY A 129 2.20 -5.95 -18.26
CA GLY A 129 3.64 -5.99 -18.52
C GLY A 129 4.24 -7.40 -18.47
N ASP A 130 5.56 -7.47 -18.43
CA ASP A 130 6.30 -8.73 -18.41
C ASP A 130 6.13 -9.45 -17.06
N ILE A 131 6.04 -10.78 -17.11
CA ILE A 131 6.05 -11.66 -15.95
C ILE A 131 7.35 -12.50 -15.96
N THR A 132 7.94 -12.73 -14.79
CA THR A 132 9.14 -13.60 -14.61
C THR A 132 8.83 -14.82 -13.73
N PRO A 133 7.84 -15.65 -14.09
CA PRO A 133 7.47 -16.80 -13.27
C PRO A 133 8.48 -17.94 -13.43
N ASN A 134 8.65 -18.74 -12.38
CA ASN A 134 9.45 -19.97 -12.45
C ASN A 134 8.78 -21.07 -13.30
N SER A 135 7.49 -20.97 -13.62
CA SER A 135 6.79 -21.82 -14.58
C SER A 135 5.42 -21.21 -14.90
N ILE A 136 4.82 -21.56 -16.04
CA ILE A 136 3.46 -21.12 -16.41
C ILE A 136 2.60 -22.35 -16.63
N SER A 137 1.42 -22.36 -15.99
CA SER A 137 0.39 -23.38 -16.19
C SER A 137 -0.94 -22.74 -16.53
N ILE A 138 -1.70 -23.32 -17.47
CA ILE A 138 -3.03 -22.85 -17.87
C ILE A 138 -4.02 -23.98 -17.59
N GLY A 139 -5.02 -23.72 -16.73
CA GLY A 139 -6.00 -24.73 -16.34
C GLY A 139 -5.39 -25.99 -15.71
N GLY A 140 -4.29 -25.83 -14.95
CA GLY A 140 -3.57 -26.93 -14.31
C GLY A 140 -2.63 -27.73 -15.23
N ARG A 141 -2.52 -27.37 -16.51
CA ARG A 141 -1.56 -27.98 -17.45
C ARG A 141 -0.32 -27.09 -17.54
N LEU A 142 0.86 -27.67 -17.29
CA LEU A 142 2.13 -26.99 -17.47
C LEU A 142 2.32 -26.65 -18.95
N VAL A 143 2.57 -25.36 -19.25
CA VAL A 143 2.81 -24.88 -20.62
C VAL A 143 4.23 -24.35 -20.81
N ILE A 144 4.84 -23.80 -19.76
CA ILE A 144 6.25 -23.41 -19.74
C ILE A 144 6.89 -23.95 -18.46
N ASP A 145 7.96 -24.74 -18.61
CA ASP A 145 8.68 -25.33 -17.48
C ASP A 145 9.68 -24.36 -16.82
N SER A 146 10.37 -24.80 -15.78
CA SER A 146 11.34 -23.99 -15.04
C SER A 146 12.63 -23.68 -15.78
N SER A 147 12.85 -24.26 -16.95
CA SER A 147 13.94 -23.90 -17.86
C SER A 147 13.50 -22.85 -18.89
N GLY A 148 12.23 -22.42 -18.86
CA GLY A 148 11.66 -21.47 -19.81
C GLY A 148 11.26 -22.10 -21.14
N VAL A 149 11.23 -23.44 -21.24
CA VAL A 149 10.88 -24.15 -22.47
C VAL A 149 9.37 -24.34 -22.54
N TRP A 150 8.80 -24.13 -23.74
CA TRP A 150 7.41 -24.48 -24.01
C TRP A 150 7.23 -26.01 -24.00
N VAL A 151 6.42 -26.50 -23.07
CA VAL A 151 6.13 -27.93 -22.87
C VAL A 151 4.63 -28.26 -23.04
N GLY A 152 3.82 -27.26 -23.39
CA GLY A 152 2.40 -27.46 -23.70
C GLY A 152 2.19 -28.25 -24.99
N ASP A 153 1.00 -28.84 -25.15
CA ASP A 153 0.64 -29.59 -26.37
C ASP A 153 0.90 -28.72 -27.61
N PRO A 154 1.78 -29.14 -28.55
CA PRO A 154 2.00 -28.39 -29.76
C PRO A 154 0.68 -28.39 -30.55
N ILE A 155 0.04 -27.24 -30.64
CA ILE A 155 -1.06 -27.03 -31.58
C ILE A 155 -0.52 -27.32 -32.98
N GLY A 156 -0.92 -28.48 -33.53
CA GLY A 156 -0.51 -28.98 -34.84
C GLY A 156 -1.07 -28.18 -36.01
N LEU A 157 -0.87 -26.86 -36.02
CA LEU A 157 -1.26 -26.00 -37.12
C LEU A 157 -0.08 -25.83 -38.09
N GLN A 158 0.22 -26.89 -38.83
CA GLN A 158 0.86 -26.71 -40.14
C GLN A 158 -0.23 -26.19 -41.08
N GLY A 159 -0.16 -24.90 -41.45
CA GLY A 159 -1.11 -24.32 -42.39
C GLY A 159 -1.14 -25.12 -43.70
N ALA A 160 -2.34 -25.43 -44.20
CA ALA A 160 -2.47 -26.02 -45.53
C ALA A 160 -1.77 -25.12 -46.57
N PRO A 161 -1.07 -25.68 -47.58
CA PRO A 161 -0.53 -24.90 -48.68
C PRO A 161 -1.60 -23.96 -49.25
N GLY A 162 -1.25 -22.68 -49.42
CA GLY A 162 -2.21 -21.69 -49.91
C GLY A 162 -2.81 -22.12 -51.25
N PRO A 163 -4.12 -21.91 -51.49
CA PRO A 163 -4.75 -22.25 -52.76
C PRO A 163 -4.11 -21.45 -53.90
N ALA A 164 -4.05 -22.05 -55.09
CA ALA A 164 -3.60 -21.37 -56.30
C ALA A 164 -4.46 -20.12 -56.57
N GLY A 165 -3.81 -19.00 -56.90
CA GLY A 165 -4.51 -17.73 -57.14
C GLY A 165 -5.54 -17.84 -58.27
N PRO A 166 -6.71 -17.19 -58.16
CA PRO A 166 -7.73 -17.27 -59.19
C PRO A 166 -7.28 -16.59 -60.49
N PRO A 167 -7.74 -17.05 -61.67
CA PRO A 167 -7.53 -16.37 -62.95
C PRO A 167 -8.06 -14.93 -62.93
N GLY A 168 -7.33 -14.01 -63.57
CA GLY A 168 -7.69 -12.59 -63.62
C GLY A 168 -9.07 -12.34 -64.25
N ALA A 169 -9.84 -11.44 -63.65
CA ALA A 169 -11.21 -11.14 -64.06
C ALA A 169 -11.28 -10.46 -65.44
N ALA A 170 -12.31 -10.80 -66.22
CA ALA A 170 -12.65 -10.10 -67.45
C ALA A 170 -13.12 -8.67 -67.16
N GLY A 171 -12.68 -7.71 -67.98
CA GLY A 171 -12.95 -6.29 -67.79
C GLY A 171 -14.46 -5.96 -67.81
N PRO A 172 -14.93 -5.04 -66.96
CA PRO A 172 -16.36 -4.73 -66.85
C PRO A 172 -16.91 -3.97 -68.06
N ALA A 173 -18.15 -4.26 -68.43
CA ALA A 173 -18.93 -3.47 -69.38
C ALA A 173 -19.39 -2.15 -68.73
N GLY A 174 -19.44 -1.07 -69.52
CA GLY A 174 -19.60 0.30 -69.04
C GLY A 174 -20.92 0.60 -68.31
N PRO A 175 -20.93 1.54 -67.35
CA PRO A 175 -22.09 1.81 -66.49
C PRO A 175 -23.20 2.56 -67.23
N SER A 176 -24.45 2.21 -66.91
CA SER A 176 -25.64 3.02 -67.24
C SER A 176 -25.78 4.18 -66.24
N GLY A 177 -26.20 5.35 -66.73
CA GLY A 177 -26.13 6.62 -66.02
C GLY A 177 -26.98 6.69 -64.73
N PRO A 178 -26.57 7.49 -63.74
CA PRO A 178 -27.23 7.55 -62.44
C PRO A 178 -28.57 8.30 -62.49
N ALA A 179 -29.53 7.81 -61.70
CA ALA A 179 -30.75 8.53 -61.37
C ALA A 179 -30.43 9.76 -60.50
N GLY A 180 -31.16 10.85 -60.71
CA GLY A 180 -30.93 12.13 -60.02
C GLY A 180 -31.10 12.03 -58.49
N PRO A 181 -30.29 12.77 -57.71
CA PRO A 181 -30.32 12.69 -56.26
C PRO A 181 -31.62 13.29 -55.69
N PRO A 182 -32.23 12.68 -54.66
CA PRO A 182 -33.29 13.29 -53.85
C PRO A 182 -32.81 14.60 -53.20
N GLY A 183 -33.71 15.57 -53.06
CA GLY A 183 -33.41 16.88 -52.48
C GLY A 183 -32.86 16.81 -51.05
N ALA A 184 -31.90 17.67 -50.74
CA ALA A 184 -31.20 17.70 -49.46
C ALA A 184 -32.15 17.94 -48.28
N ALA A 185 -31.97 17.16 -47.21
CA ALA A 185 -32.62 17.40 -45.93
C ALA A 185 -32.17 18.76 -45.38
N GLY A 186 -33.10 19.51 -44.78
CA GLY A 186 -32.80 20.81 -44.18
C GLY A 186 -31.74 20.69 -43.08
N PRO A 187 -30.91 21.74 -42.87
CA PRO A 187 -29.85 21.68 -41.87
C PRO A 187 -30.44 21.45 -40.47
N PRO A 188 -29.82 20.56 -39.66
CA PRO A 188 -30.17 20.41 -38.26
C PRO A 188 -30.12 21.77 -37.54
N GLY A 189 -31.08 22.02 -36.65
CA GLY A 189 -31.09 23.24 -35.83
C GLY A 189 -29.78 23.37 -35.04
N ALA A 190 -29.28 24.61 -34.92
CA ALA A 190 -28.05 24.87 -34.18
C ALA A 190 -28.14 24.26 -32.76
N PRO A 191 -27.10 23.55 -32.28
CA PRO A 191 -27.05 23.09 -30.90
C PRO A 191 -27.34 24.23 -29.94
N GLY A 192 -28.16 23.98 -28.91
CA GLY A 192 -28.40 24.96 -27.86
C GLY A 192 -27.08 25.42 -27.24
N ALA A 193 -26.99 26.70 -26.87
CA ALA A 193 -25.81 27.24 -26.21
C ALA A 193 -25.45 26.37 -24.99
N GLU A 194 -24.18 26.00 -24.89
CA GLU A 194 -23.65 25.29 -23.72
C GLU A 194 -24.02 26.08 -22.45
N GLY A 195 -24.53 25.38 -21.44
CA GLY A 195 -24.86 26.02 -20.16
C GLY A 195 -23.61 26.68 -19.56
N PRO A 196 -23.75 27.75 -18.75
CA PRO A 196 -22.60 28.39 -18.14
C PRO A 196 -21.80 27.35 -17.34
N GLN A 197 -20.49 27.32 -17.55
CA GLN A 197 -19.57 26.48 -16.78
C GLN A 197 -19.81 26.75 -15.28
N GLY A 198 -19.95 25.68 -14.48
CA GLY A 198 -20.11 25.79 -13.03
C GLY A 198 -18.94 26.55 -12.38
N PRO A 199 -19.15 27.21 -11.23
CA PRO A 199 -18.08 27.93 -10.56
C PRO A 199 -16.90 26.99 -10.22
N PRO A 200 -15.64 27.48 -10.26
CA PRO A 200 -14.48 26.67 -9.90
C PRO A 200 -14.61 26.14 -8.46
N GLY A 201 -14.61 24.82 -8.28
CA GLY A 201 -14.72 24.20 -6.95
C GLY A 201 -13.48 24.41 -6.08
N VAL A 202 -12.31 24.68 -6.69
CA VAL A 202 -11.05 24.97 -5.99
C VAL A 202 -10.87 26.49 -5.88
N LEU A 203 -10.75 26.96 -4.63
CA LEU A 203 -10.58 28.37 -4.29
C LEU A 203 -9.10 28.75 -4.20
N SER A 204 -8.25 27.86 -3.69
CA SER A 204 -6.80 28.07 -3.57
C SER A 204 -6.06 26.74 -3.56
N SER A 205 -4.82 26.76 -4.04
CA SER A 205 -3.85 25.68 -3.90
C SER A 205 -2.52 26.25 -3.46
N THR A 206 -1.88 25.62 -2.48
CA THR A 206 -0.60 26.02 -1.92
C THR A 206 0.32 24.81 -1.91
N TYR A 207 1.58 25.03 -2.28
CA TYR A 207 2.63 24.02 -2.24
C TYR A 207 3.85 24.63 -1.55
N VAL A 208 4.41 23.88 -0.61
CA VAL A 208 5.61 24.25 0.14
C VAL A 208 6.55 23.06 0.18
N SER A 209 7.84 23.30 -0.01
CA SER A 209 8.88 22.31 0.23
C SER A 209 9.98 22.87 1.13
N GLY A 210 10.64 21.99 1.89
CA GLY A 210 11.72 22.37 2.78
C GLY A 210 12.14 21.25 3.71
N ALA A 211 13.26 21.40 4.42
CA ALA A 211 13.78 20.36 5.32
C ALA A 211 12.86 20.07 6.53
N GLY A 212 12.09 21.06 7.00
CA GLY A 212 11.25 20.95 8.19
C GLY A 212 12.04 20.59 9.48
N ALA A 213 11.35 20.23 10.57
CA ALA A 213 11.99 19.91 11.84
C ALA A 213 12.23 18.40 12.04
N ALA A 214 13.30 18.03 12.76
CA ALA A 214 13.46 16.65 13.22
C ALA A 214 12.41 16.32 14.31
N PRO A 215 11.96 15.06 14.43
CA PRO A 215 11.06 14.66 15.51
C PRO A 215 11.65 14.96 16.89
N GLN A 216 10.82 15.48 17.79
CA GLN A 216 11.14 15.71 19.20
C GLN A 216 9.98 15.21 20.07
N LYS A 217 10.15 15.21 21.40
CA LYS A 217 9.10 14.77 22.34
C LYS A 217 7.82 15.62 22.26
N SER A 218 7.96 16.92 22.02
CA SER A 218 6.83 17.82 21.81
C SER A 218 6.28 17.71 20.40
N LEU A 219 4.95 17.72 20.28
CA LEU A 219 4.28 17.79 18.99
C LEU A 219 4.68 19.07 18.26
N GLN A 220 5.13 18.94 17.01
CA GLN A 220 5.48 20.06 16.15
C GLN A 220 5.28 19.71 14.67
N PHE A 221 5.27 20.73 13.80
CA PHE A 221 5.37 20.50 12.36
C PHE A 221 6.72 19.86 12.02
N LEU A 222 6.68 18.70 11.39
CA LEU A 222 7.87 18.01 10.91
C LEU A 222 8.14 18.38 9.45
N ALA A 223 7.09 18.54 8.64
CA ALA A 223 7.20 19.13 7.31
C ALA A 223 7.10 20.66 7.37
N ALA A 224 7.61 21.33 6.34
CA ALA A 224 7.32 22.75 6.16
C ALA A 224 5.80 22.95 5.98
N PRO A 225 5.13 23.72 6.85
CA PRO A 225 3.68 23.87 6.76
C PRO A 225 3.27 24.76 5.59
N ALA A 226 2.15 24.45 4.97
CA ALA A 226 1.47 25.30 4.02
C ALA A 226 0.51 26.24 4.76
N THR A 227 0.54 27.52 4.43
CA THR A 227 -0.42 28.49 4.97
C THR A 227 -1.64 28.58 4.06
N VAL A 228 -2.83 28.37 4.61
CA VAL A 228 -4.10 28.44 3.89
C VAL A 228 -5.04 29.45 4.55
N SER A 229 -5.92 30.03 3.73
CA SER A 229 -6.96 30.96 4.17
C SER A 229 -8.33 30.36 3.92
N VAL A 230 -9.12 30.22 4.98
CA VAL A 230 -10.52 29.81 4.94
C VAL A 230 -11.36 31.07 5.12
N THR A 231 -12.13 31.44 4.09
CA THR A 231 -12.85 32.73 4.04
C THR A 231 -14.33 32.62 4.38
N ALA A 232 -14.90 31.41 4.33
CA ALA A 232 -16.29 31.15 4.63
C ALA A 232 -16.47 29.79 5.31
N SER A 233 -17.53 29.66 6.13
CA SER A 233 -17.95 28.37 6.65
C SER A 233 -18.35 27.44 5.51
N GLY A 234 -18.05 26.15 5.64
CA GLY A 234 -18.32 25.15 4.60
C GLY A 234 -17.22 25.03 3.53
N GLN A 235 -16.09 25.71 3.67
CA GLN A 235 -14.90 25.39 2.88
C GLN A 235 -14.16 24.20 3.48
N ARG A 236 -13.63 23.33 2.62
CA ARG A 236 -12.76 22.21 3.01
C ARG A 236 -11.32 22.50 2.65
N VAL A 237 -10.41 22.04 3.50
CA VAL A 237 -8.97 22.07 3.23
C VAL A 237 -8.50 20.62 3.07
N VAL A 238 -8.07 20.24 1.87
CA VAL A 238 -7.45 18.94 1.62
C VAL A 238 -5.93 19.12 1.68
N VAL A 239 -5.29 18.38 2.57
CA VAL A 239 -3.85 18.47 2.81
C VAL A 239 -3.22 17.13 2.49
N VAL A 240 -2.14 17.16 1.72
CA VAL A 240 -1.24 16.02 1.51
C VAL A 240 0.15 16.50 1.88
N SER A 241 0.79 15.82 2.83
CA SER A 241 2.11 16.22 3.29
C SER A 241 2.98 15.00 3.55
N ASN A 242 4.22 15.05 3.08
CA ASN A 242 5.18 13.98 3.22
C ASN A 242 6.56 14.51 3.60
N LYS A 243 7.33 13.67 4.28
CA LYS A 243 8.71 13.95 4.67
C LYS A 243 9.54 12.68 4.66
N ALA A 244 10.77 12.79 4.20
CA ALA A 244 11.76 11.74 4.38
C ALA A 244 12.27 11.75 5.84
N LEU A 245 11.98 10.66 6.56
CA LEU A 245 12.36 10.45 7.95
C LEU A 245 13.16 9.15 8.06
N GLY A 246 14.16 9.15 8.94
CA GLY A 246 15.06 8.01 9.01
C GLY A 246 15.99 7.99 10.21
N ALA A 247 16.67 6.86 10.36
CA ALA A 247 17.69 6.59 11.35
C ALA A 247 19.08 6.56 10.70
N ALA A 248 20.07 7.19 11.35
CA ALA A 248 21.44 7.21 10.83
C ALA A 248 22.18 5.92 11.18
N SER A 249 22.64 5.76 12.41
CA SER A 249 23.41 4.59 12.87
C SER A 249 22.69 3.74 13.91
N THR A 250 21.70 4.30 14.59
CA THR A 250 20.91 3.63 15.63
C THR A 250 19.47 3.54 15.13
N PRO A 251 18.79 2.38 15.22
CA PRO A 251 17.38 2.27 14.88
C PRO A 251 16.56 3.33 15.61
N ALA A 252 15.53 3.83 14.94
CA ALA A 252 14.62 4.82 15.50
C ALA A 252 13.21 4.23 15.57
N ASP A 253 12.49 4.56 16.63
CA ASP A 253 11.19 4.00 16.98
C ASP A 253 10.29 5.09 17.56
N GLN A 254 9.09 4.72 18.01
CA GLN A 254 8.20 5.59 18.77
C GLN A 254 7.87 6.92 18.08
N LEU A 255 7.83 6.94 16.74
CA LEU A 255 7.39 8.09 15.97
C LEU A 255 5.89 8.05 15.76
N HIS A 256 5.24 9.16 16.09
CA HIS A 256 3.82 9.39 15.84
C HIS A 256 3.65 10.58 14.88
N LEU A 257 2.82 10.39 13.86
CA LEU A 257 2.62 11.32 12.75
C LEU A 257 1.13 11.63 12.56
N TRP A 258 0.81 12.88 12.23
CA TRP A 258 -0.52 13.30 11.79
C TRP A 258 -0.39 14.36 10.70
N ILE A 259 -1.51 14.66 10.03
CA ILE A 259 -1.68 16.02 9.53
C ILE A 259 -2.10 16.88 10.72
N CYS A 260 -1.49 18.04 10.90
CA CYS A 260 -1.96 19.01 11.89
C CYS A 260 -2.45 20.29 11.23
N SER A 261 -3.29 21.03 11.97
CA SER A 261 -3.61 22.42 11.72
C SER A 261 -3.20 23.31 12.89
N GLN A 262 -2.85 24.56 12.61
CA GLN A 262 -2.62 25.58 13.61
C GLN A 262 -3.16 26.92 13.12
N GLN A 263 -4.11 27.49 13.86
CA GLN A 263 -4.63 28.83 13.54
C GLN A 263 -3.55 29.89 13.77
N LEU A 264 -3.40 30.83 12.85
CA LEU A 264 -2.38 31.89 12.92
C LEU A 264 -2.88 33.17 13.59
N SER A 265 -4.19 33.42 13.59
CA SER A 265 -4.77 34.62 14.20
C SER A 265 -6.19 34.35 14.75
N PRO A 266 -6.38 34.37 16.08
CA PRO A 266 -5.33 34.32 17.10
C PRO A 266 -4.48 33.04 16.96
N LEU A 267 -3.24 33.06 17.47
CA LEU A 267 -2.37 31.89 17.42
C LEU A 267 -2.99 30.76 18.26
N GLY A 268 -3.39 29.68 17.59
CA GLY A 268 -3.94 28.49 18.20
C GLY A 268 -2.85 27.47 18.57
N GLU A 269 -3.26 26.46 19.35
CA GLU A 269 -2.44 25.28 19.56
C GLU A 269 -2.34 24.44 18.28
N LEU A 270 -1.27 23.66 18.15
CA LEU A 270 -1.11 22.71 17.07
C LEU A 270 -2.03 21.51 17.31
N SER A 271 -3.01 21.31 16.44
CA SER A 271 -4.03 20.28 16.58
C SER A 271 -3.82 19.15 15.58
N PRO A 272 -3.65 17.88 16.01
CA PRO A 272 -3.67 16.72 15.14
C PRO A 272 -5.05 16.48 14.52
N GLU A 273 -5.06 16.15 13.23
CA GLU A 273 -6.26 15.93 12.44
C GLU A 273 -6.34 14.46 12.00
N GLY A 274 -7.52 13.87 12.12
CA GLY A 274 -7.76 12.47 11.74
C GLY A 274 -7.07 11.48 12.67
N THR A 275 -6.85 10.26 12.16
CA THR A 275 -6.34 9.15 12.97
C THR A 275 -4.82 9.17 13.15
N GLY A 276 -4.05 9.72 12.20
CA GLY A 276 -2.58 9.64 12.25
C GLY A 276 -1.99 8.24 12.10
N VAL A 277 -0.69 8.12 12.36
CA VAL A 277 0.09 6.87 12.39
C VAL A 277 0.96 6.88 13.63
N TYR A 278 1.08 5.75 14.32
CA TYR A 278 1.73 5.66 15.64
C TYR A 278 2.82 4.59 15.65
N ALA A 279 3.77 4.72 16.58
CA ALA A 279 4.81 3.74 16.85
C ALA A 279 5.60 3.34 15.58
N VAL A 280 5.79 4.29 14.66
CA VAL A 280 6.59 4.04 13.46
C VAL A 280 8.02 3.78 13.90
N GLN A 281 8.64 2.77 13.31
CA GLN A 281 10.02 2.38 13.54
C GLN A 281 10.75 2.11 12.23
N VAL A 282 12.05 2.40 12.22
CA VAL A 282 12.94 2.16 11.08
C VAL A 282 14.28 1.60 11.57
N PRO A 283 14.88 0.63 10.86
CA PRO A 283 16.23 0.17 11.15
C PRO A 283 17.27 1.29 11.00
N ALA A 284 18.45 1.09 11.59
CA ALA A 284 19.60 1.94 11.30
C ALA A 284 19.89 2.03 9.79
N HIS A 285 20.53 3.10 9.36
CA HIS A 285 20.90 3.38 7.97
C HIS A 285 19.71 3.39 6.99
N THR A 286 18.51 3.66 7.50
CA THR A 286 17.28 3.70 6.70
C THR A 286 16.74 5.12 6.63
N ARG A 287 16.16 5.47 5.47
CA ARG A 287 15.37 6.69 5.27
C ARG A 287 14.17 6.32 4.42
N VAL A 288 12.98 6.67 4.89
CA VAL A 288 11.71 6.38 4.20
C VAL A 288 10.92 7.67 4.07
N THR A 289 10.28 7.87 2.92
CA THR A 289 9.32 8.95 2.75
C THR A 289 7.99 8.54 3.38
N MET A 290 7.62 9.25 4.43
CA MET A 290 6.35 9.04 5.14
C MET A 290 5.41 10.18 4.77
N GLY A 291 4.18 9.85 4.38
CA GLY A 291 3.20 10.84 3.93
C GLY A 291 1.82 10.55 4.46
N LEU A 292 1.11 11.61 4.84
CA LEU A 292 -0.27 11.55 5.30
C LEU A 292 -1.13 12.52 4.50
N SER A 293 -2.44 12.30 4.56
CA SER A 293 -3.42 13.24 4.02
C SER A 293 -4.61 13.35 4.96
N ALA A 294 -5.22 14.53 4.97
CA ALA A 294 -6.44 14.78 5.73
C ALA A 294 -7.31 15.83 5.02
N ALA A 295 -8.61 15.76 5.27
CA ALA A 295 -9.56 16.78 4.87
C ALA A 295 -10.09 17.47 6.13
N LEU A 296 -9.84 18.77 6.24
CA LEU A 296 -10.22 19.59 7.37
C LEU A 296 -11.43 20.46 6.99
N SER A 297 -12.21 20.86 7.98
CA SER A 297 -13.30 21.84 7.83
C SER A 297 -13.21 22.89 8.95
N PRO A 298 -12.09 23.64 9.01
CA PRO A 298 -11.90 24.61 10.07
C PRO A 298 -12.87 25.79 9.90
N PRO A 299 -13.17 26.55 10.97
CA PRO A 299 -13.84 27.84 10.86
C PRO A 299 -13.07 28.82 9.95
N PRO A 300 -13.69 29.94 9.52
CA PRO A 300 -12.98 31.00 8.82
C PRO A 300 -11.76 31.51 9.60
N GLY A 301 -10.61 31.56 8.93
CA GLY A 301 -9.33 31.91 9.55
C GLY A 301 -8.14 31.58 8.65
N GLN A 302 -6.95 31.96 9.09
CA GLN A 302 -5.69 31.54 8.47
C GLN A 302 -5.06 30.41 9.29
N TYR A 303 -4.61 29.36 8.60
CA TYR A 303 -4.08 28.15 9.22
C TYR A 303 -2.76 27.76 8.58
N ASN A 304 -1.81 27.34 9.40
CA ASN A 304 -0.72 26.47 8.94
C ASN A 304 -1.22 25.03 8.98
N VAL A 305 -0.98 24.29 7.90
CA VAL A 305 -1.32 22.88 7.79
C VAL A 305 -0.14 22.08 7.23
N GLY A 306 0.02 20.84 7.66
CA GLY A 306 1.11 19.98 7.17
C GLY A 306 1.38 18.79 8.09
N LEU A 307 2.33 17.94 7.68
CA LEU A 307 2.76 16.79 8.46
C LEU A 307 3.40 17.27 9.78
N CYS A 308 2.82 16.82 10.89
CA CYS A 308 3.33 17.04 12.23
C CYS A 308 3.59 15.69 12.90
N GLY A 309 4.29 15.74 14.02
CA GLY A 309 4.54 14.54 14.79
C GLY A 309 5.39 14.80 16.01
N LYS A 310 5.59 13.73 16.76
CA LYS A 310 6.47 13.67 17.92
C LYS A 310 7.12 12.29 18.01
N SER A 311 8.26 12.23 18.69
CA SER A 311 8.97 11.00 18.95
C SER A 311 9.66 11.06 20.30
N ASP A 312 9.50 10.01 21.10
CA ASP A 312 10.30 9.81 22.31
C ASP A 312 11.72 9.31 21.99
N SER A 313 11.89 8.68 20.83
CA SER A 313 13.18 8.26 20.30
C SER A 313 13.97 9.45 19.76
N PRO A 314 15.22 9.68 20.22
CA PRO A 314 16.08 10.73 19.71
C PRO A 314 16.79 10.36 18.41
N PHE A 315 16.56 9.16 17.86
CA PHE A 315 17.37 8.59 16.77
C PHE A 315 16.86 8.88 15.35
N TRP A 316 15.75 9.62 15.21
CA TRP A 316 15.25 10.16 13.94
C TRP A 316 16.14 11.27 13.40
N THR A 317 17.34 10.90 13.00
CA THR A 317 18.49 11.78 12.71
C THR A 317 18.86 11.80 11.24
N ASN A 318 18.34 10.86 10.45
CA ASN A 318 18.61 10.72 9.02
C ASN A 318 17.44 11.25 8.19
N ASN A 319 17.00 12.47 8.50
CA ASN A 319 15.85 13.13 7.88
C ASN A 319 16.28 13.94 6.65
N ASP A 320 15.31 14.26 5.80
CA ASP A 320 15.53 15.08 4.60
C ASP A 320 14.29 15.94 4.30
N TYR A 321 14.20 16.41 3.05
CA TYR A 321 13.15 17.25 2.53
C TYR A 321 11.74 16.73 2.80
N SER A 322 10.85 17.71 2.91
CA SER A 322 9.41 17.58 3.03
C SER A 322 8.71 18.37 1.95
N TYR A 323 7.48 17.95 1.67
CA TYR A 323 6.58 18.54 0.69
C TYR A 323 5.19 18.59 1.30
N THR A 324 4.54 19.74 1.22
CA THR A 324 3.19 19.95 1.72
C THR A 324 2.38 20.65 0.64
N SER A 325 1.29 19.99 0.23
CA SER A 325 0.27 20.55 -0.64
C SER A 325 -1.02 20.71 0.14
N ALA A 326 -1.66 21.86 0.00
CA ALA A 326 -2.96 22.14 0.58
C ALA A 326 -3.88 22.81 -0.44
N VAL A 327 -5.10 22.32 -0.56
CA VAL A 327 -6.12 22.84 -1.47
C VAL A 327 -7.33 23.26 -0.66
N VAL A 328 -7.80 24.50 -0.86
CA VAL A 328 -9.05 24.99 -0.29
C VAL A 328 -10.13 24.91 -1.37
N SER A 329 -11.23 24.25 -1.07
CA SER A 329 -12.36 24.08 -1.99
C SER A 329 -13.68 24.43 -1.31
N MET A 330 -14.69 24.76 -2.12
CA MET A 330 -16.08 24.75 -1.64
C MET A 330 -16.52 23.30 -1.40
N GLN A 331 -17.37 23.09 -0.40
CA GLN A 331 -18.02 21.80 -0.16
C GLN A 331 -19.17 21.56 -1.14
#